data_AF-A0A9D5MI00-F1
#
_entry.id   AF-A0A9D5MI00-F1
#
_cell.length_a   1.000
_cell.length_b   1.000
_cell.length_c   1.000
_cell.angle_alpha   90.00
_cell.angle_beta   90.00
_cell.angle_gamma   90.00
#
_symmetry.space_group_name_H-M   'P 1'
#
loop_
_entity.id
_entity.type
_entity.pdbx_description
1 polymer ?
#
loop_
_entity_poly.entity_id
_entity_poly.type
_entity_poly.pdbx_seq_one_letter_code
_entity_poly.pdbx_strand_id
1 'polypeptide(L)' 'MVAKIAMDSVGDKGVVGRIGGDEFVILFEEISEEEELRDYLRKIRYAVRERFVDEGKCVIYNLLALAVCEC' A
#
# COMPACT_ATOMS: atom_id res chain seq x y z
N MET A 1 -6.09 -5.96 -9.45
CA MET A 1 -5.63 -7.03 -8.53
C MET A 1 -4.80 -6.45 -7.39
N VAL A 2 -3.71 -5.73 -7.67
CA VAL A 2 -2.85 -5.09 -6.63
C VAL A 2 -3.57 -3.98 -5.84
N ALA A 3 -4.33 -3.10 -6.51
CA ALA A 3 -5.13 -2.07 -5.82
C ALA A 3 -6.03 -2.64 -4.71
N LYS A 4 -6.62 -3.82 -4.96
CA LYS A 4 -7.48 -4.49 -3.98
C LYS A 4 -6.66 -5.04 -2.82
N ILE A 5 -5.49 -5.63 -3.07
CA ILE A 5 -4.58 -6.09 -2.02
C ILE A 5 -4.13 -4.91 -1.14
N ALA A 6 -3.78 -3.77 -1.75
CA ALA A 6 -3.44 -2.56 -1.03
C ALA A 6 -4.62 -2.06 -0.18
N MET A 7 -5.81 -1.97 -0.76
CA MET A 7 -7.03 -1.56 -0.04
C MET A 7 -7.37 -2.49 1.12
N ASP A 8 -7.30 -3.81 0.92
CA ASP A 8 -7.52 -4.81 1.96
C ASP A 8 -6.43 -4.74 3.07
N SER A 9 -5.21 -4.26 2.73
CA SER A 9 -4.11 -4.11 3.69
C SER A 9 -4.21 -2.83 4.52
N VAL A 10 -4.64 -1.73 3.89
CA VAL A 10 -4.86 -0.40 4.50
C VAL A 10 -6.09 -0.40 5.41
N GLY A 11 -7.16 -1.10 5.02
CA GLY A 11 -8.37 -1.21 5.84
C GLY A 11 -9.12 0.11 5.94
N ASP A 12 -9.55 0.45 7.15
CA ASP A 12 -10.26 1.68 7.50
C ASP A 12 -9.33 2.87 7.79
N LYS A 13 -8.02 2.67 7.78
CA LYS A 13 -7.00 3.69 8.07
C LYS A 13 -6.61 4.55 6.87
N GLY A 14 -7.32 4.45 5.75
CA GLY A 14 -7.03 5.27 4.59
C GLY A 14 -7.74 4.85 3.31
N VAL A 15 -7.42 5.58 2.24
CA VAL A 15 -8.02 5.39 0.92
C VAL A 15 -6.91 5.08 -0.09
N VAL A 16 -7.20 4.13 -0.98
CA VAL A 16 -6.30 3.76 -2.09
C VAL A 16 -6.87 4.25 -3.42
N GLY A 17 -6.16 5.16 -4.07
CA GLY A 17 -6.46 5.67 -5.41
C GLY A 17 -5.56 5.04 -6.48
N ARG A 18 -6.10 4.86 -7.71
CA ARG A 18 -5.31 4.47 -8.89
C ARG A 18 -5.16 5.70 -9.79
N ILE A 19 -3.92 6.07 -10.11
CA ILE A 19 -3.63 7.25 -10.94
C ILE A 19 -3.64 6.84 -12.42
N GLY A 20 -2.99 5.73 -12.75
CA GLY A 20 -2.90 5.20 -14.11
C GLY A 20 -2.00 3.98 -14.17
N GLY A 21 -2.20 3.10 -15.15
CA GLY A 21 -1.36 1.89 -15.30
C GLY A 21 -1.22 1.11 -13.99
N ASP A 22 0.01 0.92 -13.54
CA ASP A 22 0.36 0.21 -12.30
C ASP A 22 0.72 1.16 -11.14
N GLU A 23 0.34 2.42 -11.24
CA GLU A 23 0.62 3.47 -10.26
C GLU A 23 -0.57 3.70 -9.32
N PHE A 24 -0.27 3.69 -8.03
CA PHE A 24 -1.25 3.84 -6.96
C PHE A 24 -0.81 4.92 -5.97
N VAL A 25 -1.79 5.61 -5.41
CA VAL A 25 -1.65 6.50 -4.28
C VAL A 25 -2.38 5.92 -3.09
N ILE A 26 -1.77 6.01 -1.92
CA ILE A 26 -2.43 5.71 -0.65
C ILE A 26 -2.41 6.97 0.19
N LEU A 27 -3.58 7.39 0.64
CA LEU A 27 -3.77 8.43 1.65
C LEU A 27 -4.10 7.73 2.97
N PHE A 28 -3.22 7.86 3.95
CA PHE A 28 -3.50 7.39 5.31
C PHE A 28 -4.12 8.50 6.16
N GLU A 29 -5.07 8.13 6.99
CA GLU A 29 -5.71 8.99 7.98
C GLU A 29 -5.18 8.63 9.38
N GLU A 30 -4.95 9.66 10.22
CA GLU A 30 -4.60 9.50 11.64
C GLU A 30 -3.35 8.64 11.93
N ILE A 31 -2.34 8.67 11.05
CA ILE A 31 -1.03 8.08 11.36
C ILE A 31 -0.24 9.05 12.24
N SER A 32 -0.03 8.69 13.50
CA SER A 32 0.70 9.54 14.44
C SER A 32 2.20 9.25 14.49
N GLU A 33 2.65 8.10 13.98
CA GLU A 33 4.04 7.65 14.11
C GLU A 33 4.60 7.07 12.79
N GLU A 34 5.88 7.35 12.51
CA GLU A 34 6.55 6.80 11.31
C GLU A 34 6.58 5.26 11.33
N GLU A 35 6.73 4.67 12.51
CA GLU A 35 6.78 3.21 12.68
C GLU A 35 5.47 2.55 12.24
N GLU A 36 4.33 3.16 12.58
CA GLU A 36 3.01 2.71 12.13
C GLU A 36 2.90 2.75 10.60
N LEU A 37 3.32 3.86 9.97
CA LEU A 37 3.35 3.96 8.50
C LEU A 37 4.22 2.85 7.87
N ARG A 38 5.40 2.62 8.44
CA ARG A 38 6.32 1.58 7.97
C ARG A 38 5.71 0.19 8.05
N ASP A 39 4.91 -0.09 9.07
CA ASP A 39 4.24 -1.37 9.23
C ASP A 39 3.14 -1.58 8.19
N TYR A 40 2.35 -0.55 7.87
CA TYR A 40 1.41 -0.63 6.75
C TYR A 40 2.12 -0.89 5.41
N LEU A 41 3.20 -0.17 5.14
CA LEU A 41 3.97 -0.36 3.91
C LEU A 41 4.59 -1.77 3.83
N ARG A 42 5.10 -2.32 4.94
CA ARG A 42 5.59 -3.70 5.02
C ARG A 42 4.46 -4.69 4.76
N LYS A 43 3.29 -4.51 5.39
CA LYS A 43 2.13 -5.37 5.24
C LYS A 43 1.68 -5.43 3.77
N ILE A 44 1.56 -4.28 3.10
CA ILE A 44 1.24 -4.19 1.67
C ILE A 44 2.29 -4.94 0.84
N ARG A 45 3.59 -4.69 1.10
CA ARG A 45 4.69 -5.36 0.38
C ARG A 45 4.61 -6.88 0.49
N TYR A 46 4.37 -7.42 1.69
CA TYR A 46 4.27 -8.86 1.91
C TYR A 46 3.02 -9.45 1.27
N ALA A 47 1.86 -8.82 1.44
CA ALA A 47 0.61 -9.29 0.85
C ALA A 47 0.66 -9.32 -0.69
N VAL A 48 1.30 -8.33 -1.30
CA VAL A 48 1.58 -8.35 -2.75
C VAL A 48 2.54 -9.49 -3.07
N ARG A 49 3.69 -9.58 -2.39
CA ARG A 49 4.69 -10.63 -2.66
C ARG A 49 4.07 -12.03 -2.62
N GLU A 50 3.37 -12.37 -1.55
CA GLU A 50 2.73 -13.69 -1.37
C GLU A 50 1.76 -14.03 -2.50
N ARG A 51 1.01 -13.05 -3.00
CA ARG A 51 0.05 -13.26 -4.09
C ARG A 51 0.70 -13.54 -5.45
N PHE A 52 1.99 -13.23 -5.62
CA PHE A 52 2.72 -13.38 -6.88
C PHE A 52 3.96 -14.28 -6.79
N VAL A 53 4.24 -14.89 -5.62
CA VAL A 53 5.39 -15.79 -5.40
C VAL A 53 5.38 -16.96 -6.39
N ASP A 54 4.21 -17.50 -6.72
CA ASP A 54 4.10 -18.69 -7.58
C ASP A 54 4.20 -18.39 -9.08
N GLU A 55 4.19 -17.12 -9.50
CA GLU A 55 4.27 -16.77 -10.93
C GLU A 55 5.72 -16.74 -11.46
N GLY A 56 6.74 -16.88 -10.62
CA GLY A 56 8.15 -16.74 -11.03
C GLY A 56 8.51 -15.37 -11.63
N LYS A 57 7.60 -14.39 -11.52
CA LYS A 57 7.74 -13.03 -12.05
C LYS A 57 8.32 -12.12 -10.97
N CYS A 58 9.41 -11.45 -11.30
CA CYS A 58 9.85 -10.27 -10.56
C CYS A 58 8.91 -9.12 -10.93
N VAL A 59 8.05 -8.70 -10.00
CA VAL A 59 7.14 -7.57 -10.23
C VAL A 59 7.56 -6.39 -9.38
N ILE A 60 7.93 -5.29 -10.03
CA ILE A 60 8.26 -4.01 -9.40
C ILE A 60 7.03 -3.11 -9.52
N TYR A 61 6.44 -2.75 -8.39
CA TYR A 61 5.35 -1.78 -8.33
C TYR A 61 5.88 -0.46 -7.77
N ASN A 62 5.57 0.65 -8.43
CA ASN A 62 5.84 1.98 -7.90
C ASN A 62 4.69 2.36 -6.96
N LEU A 63 4.97 2.36 -5.65
CA LEU A 63 4.03 2.81 -4.64
C LEU A 63 4.41 4.21 -4.17
N LEU A 64 3.54 5.18 -4.45
CA LEU A 64 3.63 6.51 -3.84
C LEU A 64 2.70 6.52 -2.61
N ALA A 65 3.28 6.63 -1.43
CA ALA A 65 2.52 6.78 -0.18
C ALA A 65 2.62 8.23 0.30
N LEU A 66 1.46 8.86 0.54
CA LEU A 66 1.37 10.19 1.13
C LEU A 66 0.64 10.05 2.48
N ALA A 67 1.34 10.31 3.58
CA ALA A 67 0.72 10.42 4.89
C ALA A 67 0.57 11.90 5.23
N VAL A 68 -0.65 12.32 5.57
CA VAL A 68 -0.93 13.67 6.07
C VAL A 68 -1.28 13.51 7.55
N CYS A 69 -0.43 14.05 8.42
CA CYS A 69 -0.69 14.08 9.85
C CYS A 69 -1.33 15.43 10.18
N GLU A 70 -2.58 15.43 10.63
CA GLU A 70 -3.20 16.59 11.24
C GLU A 70 -2.96 16.52 12.75
N CYS A 71 -2.24 17.52 13.29
CA CYS A 71 -1.96 17.68 14.71
C CYS A 71 -3.05 18.50 15.40
#